data_AF-A0AAW9DMA7-F1
#
_entry.id   AF-A0AAW9DMA7-F1
#
_cell.length_a   1.000
_cell.length_b   1.000
_cell.length_c   1.000
_cell.angle_alpha   90.00
_cell.angle_beta   90.00
_cell.angle_gamma   90.00
#
_symmetry.space_group_name_H-M   'P 1'
#
loop_
_entity.id
_entity.type
_entity.pdbx_description
1 polymer ?
#
loop_
_entity_poly.entity_id
_entity_poly.type
_entity_poly.pdbx_seq_one_letter_code
_entity_poly.pdbx_strand_id
1 'polypeptide(L)'
;MPGMLQFLCGTYILLGLTWFQVFKGPPLYAAGIETTVFGIHWLAMGLSRIRGGSIVPNGYMCIPFFLVSLLGLIVFFNAGDMPVALLFVGLMTVYFCEFFYCFDFMMPLSRKALGIAHIVTGLLLMYLTYGIVLNLALGWHIDI
;
A
#
# COMPACT_ATOMS: atom_id res chain seq x y z
N MET A 1 8.49 2.81 2.44
CA MET A 1 8.86 2.58 3.85
C MET A 1 9.06 1.09 4.06
N PRO A 2 10.07 0.62 4.81
CA PRO A 2 10.34 -0.82 4.96
C PRO A 2 9.13 -1.52 5.60
N GLY A 3 8.73 -2.67 5.07
CA GLY A 3 7.45 -3.35 5.37
C GLY A 3 7.14 -3.57 6.86
N MET A 4 8.16 -3.63 7.73
CA MET A 4 7.99 -3.85 9.17
C MET A 4 7.18 -2.74 9.87
N LEU A 5 7.44 -1.46 9.56
CA LEU A 5 6.68 -0.37 10.19
C LEU A 5 5.23 -0.35 9.75
N GLN A 6 4.97 -0.72 8.50
CA GLN A 6 3.62 -0.85 7.98
C GLN A 6 2.90 -2.01 8.70
N PHE A 7 3.55 -3.16 8.85
CA PHE A 7 3.00 -4.28 9.61
C PHE A 7 2.62 -3.88 11.05
N LEU A 8 3.51 -3.18 11.76
CA LEU A 8 3.24 -2.69 13.11
C LEU A 8 2.08 -1.69 13.15
N CYS A 9 2.04 -0.75 12.21
CA CYS A 9 0.96 0.24 12.10
C CYS A 9 -0.41 -0.43 11.95
N GLY A 10 -0.55 -1.36 10.98
CA GLY A 10 -1.79 -2.10 10.78
C GLY A 10 -2.19 -2.92 12.00
N THR A 11 -1.21 -3.58 12.63
CA THR A 11 -1.43 -4.36 13.87
C THR A 11 -1.96 -3.45 14.97
N TYR A 12 -1.35 -2.30 15.22
CA TYR A 12 -1.81 -1.37 16.26
C TYR A 12 -3.21 -0.82 15.98
N ILE A 13 -3.56 -0.55 14.73
CA ILE A 13 -4.93 -0.16 14.36
C ILE A 13 -5.92 -1.27 14.74
N LEU A 14 -5.63 -2.52 14.34
CA LEU A 14 -6.51 -3.66 14.65
C LEU A 14 -6.65 -3.89 16.15
N LEU A 15 -5.56 -3.88 16.91
CA LEU A 15 -5.60 -4.03 18.37
C LEU A 15 -6.39 -2.89 19.03
N GLY A 16 -6.21 -1.66 18.55
CA GLY A 16 -6.95 -0.49 19.00
C GLY A 16 -8.45 -0.56 18.69
N LEU A 17 -8.85 -1.24 17.61
CA LEU A 17 -10.26 -1.47 17.26
C LEU A 17 -10.87 -2.64 18.04
N THR A 18 -10.17 -3.77 18.17
CA THR A 18 -10.76 -5.03 18.64
C THR A 18 -10.53 -5.31 20.12
N TRP A 19 -9.32 -5.09 20.65
CA TRP A 19 -8.99 -5.44 22.03
C TRP A 19 -9.20 -4.28 22.97
N PHE A 20 -8.63 -3.11 22.64
CA PHE A 20 -8.71 -1.93 23.49
C PHE A 20 -9.92 -1.06 23.16
N GLN A 21 -10.48 -1.19 21.95
CA GLN A 21 -11.65 -0.45 21.48
C GLN A 21 -11.51 1.09 21.60
N VAL A 22 -10.29 1.60 21.51
CA VAL A 22 -9.94 3.03 21.61
C VAL A 22 -10.09 3.76 20.27
N PHE A 23 -10.02 3.04 19.14
CA PHE A 23 -10.30 3.60 17.82
C PHE A 23 -11.76 3.34 17.41
N LYS A 24 -12.34 4.28 16.66
CA LYS A 24 -13.72 4.22 16.15
C LYS A 24 -13.72 4.63 14.68
N GLY A 25 -14.51 3.94 13.87
CA GLY A 25 -14.64 4.21 12.43
C GLY A 25 -14.55 2.94 11.60
N PRO A 26 -15.60 2.56 10.86
CA PRO A 26 -15.58 1.37 9.99
C PRO A 26 -14.40 1.31 9.01
N PRO A 27 -13.96 2.41 8.36
CA PRO A 27 -12.84 2.38 7.42
C PRO A 27 -11.49 1.99 8.07
N LEU A 28 -11.33 2.20 9.38
CA LEU A 28 -10.10 1.83 10.09
C LEU A 28 -9.87 0.33 10.10
N TYR A 29 -10.92 -0.49 9.95
CA TYR A 29 -10.75 -1.94 9.86
C TYR A 29 -10.05 -2.34 8.56
N ALA A 30 -10.43 -1.73 7.43
CA ALA A 30 -9.75 -1.90 6.15
C ALA A 30 -8.31 -1.37 6.23
N ALA A 31 -8.11 -0.17 6.79
CA ALA A 31 -6.79 0.40 7.03
C ALA A 31 -5.89 -0.57 7.82
N GLY A 32 -6.41 -1.15 8.90
CA GLY A 32 -5.69 -2.11 9.74
C GLY A 32 -5.30 -3.38 8.99
N ILE A 33 -6.24 -3.98 8.23
CA ILE A 33 -5.97 -5.19 7.44
C ILE A 33 -4.97 -4.91 6.34
N GLU A 34 -5.22 -3.92 5.50
CA GLU A 34 -4.40 -3.63 4.31
C GLU A 34 -2.98 -3.26 4.71
N THR A 35 -2.83 -2.39 5.71
CA THR A 35 -1.51 -1.96 6.19
C THR A 35 -0.73 -3.16 6.77
N THR A 36 -1.40 -4.08 7.46
CA THR A 36 -0.79 -5.34 7.92
C THR A 36 -0.35 -6.22 6.74
N VAL A 37 -1.24 -6.46 5.79
CA VAL A 37 -1.02 -7.35 4.64
C VAL A 37 0.10 -6.83 3.73
N PHE A 38 0.09 -5.54 3.39
CA PHE A 38 1.18 -4.90 2.63
C PHE A 38 2.49 -4.93 3.42
N GLY A 39 2.45 -4.72 4.74
CA GLY A 39 3.65 -4.79 5.57
C GLY A 39 4.35 -6.15 5.49
N ILE A 40 3.59 -7.23 5.63
CA ILE A 40 4.09 -8.62 5.50
C ILE A 40 4.63 -8.86 4.09
N HIS A 41 3.92 -8.39 3.06
CA HIS A 41 4.33 -8.55 1.66
C HIS A 41 5.69 -7.93 1.37
N TRP A 42 5.87 -6.66 1.75
CA TRP A 42 7.14 -5.94 1.55
C TRP A 42 8.27 -6.58 2.37
N LEU A 43 7.98 -7.07 3.58
CA LEU A 43 8.94 -7.81 4.39
C LEU A 43 9.36 -9.13 3.70
N ALA A 44 8.40 -9.91 3.22
CA ALA A 44 8.63 -11.17 2.53
C ALA A 44 9.43 -10.98 1.23
N MET A 45 9.10 -9.95 0.45
CA MET A 45 9.86 -9.61 -0.76
C MET A 45 11.29 -9.17 -0.44
N GLY A 46 11.48 -8.37 0.61
CA GLY A 46 12.82 -7.99 1.07
C GLY A 46 13.66 -9.22 1.44
N LEU A 47 13.09 -10.15 2.20
CA LEU A 47 13.77 -11.39 2.58
C LEU A 47 14.05 -12.29 1.38
N SER A 48 13.10 -12.43 0.45
CA SER A 48 13.27 -13.18 -0.79
C SER A 48 14.45 -12.64 -1.61
N ARG A 49 14.53 -11.31 -1.77
CA ARG A 49 15.63 -10.65 -2.49
C ARG A 49 17.00 -10.87 -1.84
N ILE A 50 17.09 -10.78 -0.51
CA ILE A 50 18.35 -11.06 0.22
C ILE A 50 18.82 -12.50 -0.03
N ARG A 51 17.90 -13.44 -0.20
CA ARG A 51 18.20 -14.85 -0.45
C ARG A 51 18.41 -15.19 -1.92
N GLY A 52 18.37 -14.21 -2.83
CA GLY A 52 18.43 -14.46 -4.28
C GLY A 52 17.21 -15.25 -4.80
N GLY A 53 16.06 -15.09 -4.15
CA GLY A 53 14.82 -15.76 -4.52
C GLY A 53 14.31 -15.35 -5.90
N SER A 54 13.61 -16.27 -6.55
CA SER A 54 12.96 -16.01 -7.84
C SER A 54 11.88 -14.91 -7.71
N ILE A 55 11.71 -14.11 -8.76
CA ILE A 55 10.67 -13.09 -8.86
C ILE A 55 9.31 -13.67 -9.31
N VAL A 56 9.28 -14.91 -9.80
CA VAL A 56 8.07 -15.55 -10.34
C VAL A 56 6.97 -15.70 -9.29
N PRO A 57 7.23 -16.11 -8.03
CA PRO A 57 6.22 -16.10 -6.98
C PRO A 57 5.59 -14.72 -6.76
N ASN A 58 6.38 -13.64 -6.86
CA ASN A 58 5.84 -12.27 -6.74
C ASN A 58 4.88 -11.96 -7.90
N GLY A 59 5.19 -12.42 -9.12
CA GLY A 59 4.32 -12.29 -10.28
C GLY A 59 2.93 -12.87 -10.03
N TYR A 60 2.84 -14.07 -9.46
CA TYR A 60 1.55 -14.66 -9.07
C TYR A 60 0.86 -13.90 -7.94
N MET A 61 1.63 -13.40 -6.97
CA MET A 61 1.10 -12.60 -5.86
C MET A 61 0.57 -11.24 -6.31
N CYS A 62 0.91 -10.73 -7.50
CA CYS A 62 0.34 -9.48 -8.01
C CYS A 62 -1.20 -9.54 -8.11
N ILE A 63 -1.78 -10.72 -8.38
CA ILE A 63 -3.25 -10.89 -8.47
C ILE A 63 -3.93 -10.64 -7.11
N PRO A 64 -3.60 -11.35 -6.01
CA PRO A 64 -4.23 -11.07 -4.72
C PRO A 64 -3.92 -9.65 -4.23
N PHE A 65 -2.71 -9.12 -4.46
CA PHE A 65 -2.40 -7.76 -4.02
C PHE A 65 -3.12 -6.67 -4.81
N PHE A 66 -3.39 -6.90 -6.11
CA PHE A 66 -4.29 -6.06 -6.88
C PHE A 66 -5.71 -6.06 -6.28
N LEU A 67 -6.22 -7.23 -5.88
CA LEU A 67 -7.55 -7.34 -5.25
C LEU A 67 -7.61 -6.70 -3.86
N VAL A 68 -6.54 -6.82 -3.06
CA VAL A 68 -6.41 -6.09 -1.79
C VAL A 68 -6.38 -4.59 -2.04
N SER A 69 -5.70 -4.13 -3.10
CA SER A 69 -5.74 -2.71 -3.45
C SER A 69 -7.12 -2.24 -3.91
N LEU A 70 -7.85 -3.07 -4.66
CA LEU A 70 -9.23 -2.79 -5.05
C LEU A 70 -10.16 -2.70 -3.83
N LEU A 71 -9.96 -3.56 -2.83
CA LEU A 71 -10.71 -3.49 -1.57
C LEU A 71 -10.51 -2.13 -0.89
N GLY A 72 -9.25 -1.67 -0.78
CA GLY A 72 -8.95 -0.36 -0.21
C GLY A 72 -9.58 0.78 -1.00
N LEU A 73 -9.48 0.73 -2.34
CA LEU A 73 -10.17 1.69 -3.20
C LEU A 73 -11.67 1.76 -2.89
N ILE A 74 -12.35 0.63 -2.82
CA ILE A 74 -13.80 0.58 -2.53
C ILE A 74 -14.09 1.19 -1.16
N VAL A 75 -13.35 0.80 -0.12
CA VAL A 75 -13.63 1.25 1.25
C VAL A 75 -13.37 2.75 1.42
N PHE A 76 -12.20 3.23 1.01
CA PHE A 76 -11.83 4.63 1.22
C PHE A 76 -12.60 5.59 0.31
N PHE A 77 -12.95 5.17 -0.90
CA PHE A 77 -13.84 5.95 -1.76
C PHE A 77 -15.22 6.12 -1.13
N ASN A 78 -15.81 5.03 -0.60
CA ASN A 78 -17.11 5.12 0.08
C ASN A 78 -17.04 5.88 1.42
N ALA A 79 -15.86 5.89 2.07
CA ALA A 79 -15.62 6.68 3.27
C ALA A 79 -15.45 8.19 2.98
N GLY A 80 -15.38 8.60 1.70
CA GLY A 80 -15.11 9.98 1.29
C GLY A 80 -13.64 10.39 1.41
N ASP A 81 -12.74 9.45 1.72
CA ASP A 81 -11.30 9.68 1.83
C ASP A 81 -10.65 9.53 0.44
N MET A 82 -10.81 10.58 -0.37
CA MET A 82 -10.35 10.61 -1.75
C MET A 82 -8.82 10.50 -1.89
N PRO A 83 -7.99 11.13 -1.03
CA PRO A 83 -6.54 11.02 -1.14
C PRO A 83 -6.04 9.58 -0.88
N VAL A 84 -6.63 8.87 0.09
CA VAL A 84 -6.32 7.46 0.31
C VAL A 84 -6.92 6.56 -0.78
N ALA A 85 -8.13 6.84 -1.27
CA ALA A 85 -8.68 6.11 -2.41
C ALA A 85 -7.79 6.20 -3.65
N LEU A 86 -7.24 7.39 -3.95
CA LEU A 86 -6.30 7.59 -5.06
C LEU A 86 -4.99 6.82 -4.87
N LEU A 87 -4.51 6.71 -3.62
CA LEU A 87 -3.36 5.86 -3.30
C LEU A 87 -3.60 4.41 -3.72
N PHE A 88 -4.80 3.89 -3.49
CA PHE A 88 -5.15 2.53 -3.88
C PHE A 88 -5.22 2.33 -5.39
N VAL A 89 -5.62 3.33 -6.16
CA VAL A 89 -5.49 3.31 -7.64
C VAL A 89 -4.01 3.20 -8.06
N GLY A 90 -3.13 3.93 -7.38
CA GLY A 90 -1.68 3.83 -7.58
C GLY A 90 -1.15 2.42 -7.30
N LEU A 91 -1.54 1.82 -6.17
CA LEU A 91 -1.15 0.45 -5.81
C LEU A 91 -1.67 -0.59 -6.81
N MET A 92 -2.93 -0.48 -7.25
CA MET A 92 -3.47 -1.34 -8.32
C MET A 92 -2.62 -1.25 -9.59
N THR A 93 -2.20 -0.02 -9.97
CA THR A 93 -1.34 0.20 -11.14
C THR A 93 0.02 -0.45 -10.96
N VAL A 94 0.62 -0.36 -9.77
CA VAL A 94 1.89 -1.03 -9.45
C VAL A 94 1.78 -2.53 -9.65
N TYR A 95 0.79 -3.19 -9.05
CA TYR A 95 0.64 -4.65 -9.17
C TYR A 95 0.27 -5.10 -10.58
N PHE A 96 -0.51 -4.29 -11.30
CA PHE A 96 -0.77 -4.54 -12.71
C PHE A 96 0.52 -4.52 -13.52
N CYS A 97 1.37 -3.50 -13.39
CA CYS A 97 2.64 -3.43 -14.11
C CYS A 97 3.65 -4.49 -13.64
N GLU A 98 3.70 -4.80 -12.34
CA GLU A 98 4.60 -5.78 -11.76
C GLU A 98 4.32 -7.18 -12.29
N PHE A 99 3.05 -7.54 -12.51
CA PHE A 99 2.65 -8.79 -13.12
C PHE A 99 3.37 -9.00 -14.47
N PHE A 100 3.27 -8.05 -15.40
CA PHE A 100 3.93 -8.17 -16.71
C PHE A 100 5.45 -8.21 -16.58
N TYR A 101 6.01 -7.43 -15.66
CA TYR A 101 7.45 -7.40 -15.42
C TYR A 101 7.99 -8.75 -14.89
N CYS A 102 7.30 -9.39 -13.95
CA CYS A 102 7.72 -10.67 -13.35
C CYS A 102 7.75 -11.84 -14.33
N PHE A 103 7.01 -11.76 -15.43
CA PHE A 103 6.97 -12.78 -16.49
C PHE A 103 7.71 -12.35 -17.76
N ASP A 104 8.51 -11.27 -17.70
CA ASP A 104 9.24 -10.70 -18.85
C ASP A 104 8.34 -10.35 -20.05
N PHE A 105 7.06 -10.09 -19.81
CA PHE A 105 6.12 -9.68 -20.85
C PHE A 105 6.30 -8.20 -21.19
N MET A 106 6.27 -7.89 -22.49
CA MET A 106 6.33 -6.52 -23.03
C MET A 106 7.58 -5.74 -22.61
N MET A 107 8.74 -6.40 -22.54
CA MET A 107 10.02 -5.75 -22.24
C MET A 107 10.51 -4.88 -23.42
N PRO A 108 11.12 -3.70 -23.18
CA PRO A 108 11.45 -3.08 -21.88
C PRO A 108 10.34 -2.17 -21.32
N LEU A 109 9.16 -2.13 -21.96
CA LEU A 109 8.07 -1.22 -21.59
C LEU A 109 7.55 -1.51 -20.17
N SER A 110 7.31 -2.78 -19.83
CA SER A 110 6.82 -3.18 -18.49
C SER A 110 7.74 -2.73 -17.37
N ARG A 111 9.07 -2.85 -17.55
CA ARG A 111 10.06 -2.33 -16.59
C ARG A 111 9.95 -0.83 -16.37
N LYS A 112 9.82 -0.05 -17.45
CA LYS A 112 9.70 1.43 -17.37
C LYS A 112 8.37 1.82 -16.73
N ALA A 113 7.28 1.20 -17.14
CA ALA A 113 5.94 1.43 -16.60
C ALA A 113 5.88 1.14 -15.09
N LEU A 114 6.43 0.00 -14.65
CA LEU A 114 6.54 -0.35 -13.24
C LEU A 114 7.35 0.70 -12.44
N GLY A 115 8.48 1.17 -12.99
CA GLY A 115 9.30 2.21 -12.37
C GLY A 115 8.52 3.51 -12.17
N ILE A 116 7.78 3.96 -13.19
CA ILE A 116 6.93 5.17 -13.10
C ILE A 116 5.82 4.96 -12.09
N ALA A 117 5.12 3.83 -12.12
CA ALA A 117 4.04 3.50 -11.20
C ALA A 117 4.52 3.55 -9.74
N HIS A 118 5.70 2.99 -9.45
CA HIS A 118 6.32 3.07 -8.12
C HIS A 118 6.67 4.50 -7.71
N ILE A 119 7.25 5.30 -8.61
CA ILE A 119 7.64 6.68 -8.29
C ILE A 119 6.40 7.51 -7.98
N VAL A 120 5.38 7.49 -8.85
CA VAL A 120 4.16 8.28 -8.68
C VAL A 120 3.42 7.86 -7.41
N THR A 121 3.22 6.55 -7.20
CA THR A 121 2.54 6.04 -6.00
C THR A 121 3.35 6.33 -4.73
N GLY A 122 4.67 6.23 -4.80
CA GLY A 122 5.58 6.57 -3.70
C GLY A 122 5.54 8.05 -3.34
N LEU A 123 5.50 8.95 -4.33
CA LEU A 123 5.33 10.38 -4.10
C LEU A 123 3.99 10.70 -3.44
N LEU A 124 2.91 10.05 -3.89
CA LEU A 124 1.60 10.19 -3.26
C LEU A 124 1.58 9.71 -1.81
N LEU A 125 2.21 8.56 -1.50
CA LEU A 125 2.39 8.10 -0.13
C LEU A 125 3.13 9.13 0.75
N MET A 126 4.19 9.74 0.21
CA MET A 126 4.93 10.75 0.94
C MET A 126 4.12 12.03 1.14
N TYR A 127 3.36 12.45 0.12
CA TYR A 127 2.43 13.57 0.24
C TYR A 127 1.43 13.36 1.40
N LEU A 128 0.77 12.20 1.46
CA LEU A 128 -0.15 11.86 2.55
C LEU A 128 0.54 11.85 3.92
N THR A 129 1.73 11.24 3.99
CA THR A 129 2.51 11.16 5.23
C THR A 129 2.86 12.55 5.76
N TYR A 130 3.41 13.42 4.89
CA TYR A 130 3.77 14.78 5.26
C TYR A 130 2.52 15.60 5.58
N GLY A 131 1.44 15.46 4.80
CA GLY A 131 0.16 16.12 5.06
C GLY A 131 -0.34 15.84 6.47
N ILE A 132 -0.43 14.57 6.87
CA ILE A 132 -0.94 14.17 8.19
C ILE A 132 -0.03 14.73 9.28
N VAL A 133 1.28 14.55 9.14
CA VAL A 133 2.23 14.98 10.17
C VAL A 133 2.25 16.49 10.34
N LEU A 134 2.26 17.26 9.24
CA LEU A 134 2.28 18.73 9.31
C LEU A 134 0.95 19.30 9.83
N ASN A 135 -0.18 18.72 9.41
CA ASN A 135 -1.49 19.14 9.91
C ASN A 135 -1.60 18.88 11.43
N LEU A 136 -1.17 17.72 11.91
CA LEU A 136 -1.27 17.37 13.33
C LEU A 136 -0.22 18.06 14.21
N ALA A 137 1.03 18.15 13.75
CA ALA A 137 2.13 18.66 14.58
C ALA A 137 2.26 20.19 14.53
N LEU A 138 1.95 20.81 13.38
CA LEU A 138 2.14 22.25 13.16
C LEU A 138 0.83 23.00 12.91
N GLY A 139 -0.32 22.31 12.88
CA GLY A 139 -1.62 22.93 12.61
C GLY A 139 -1.76 23.45 11.18
N TRP A 140 -1.01 22.88 10.22
CA TRP A 140 -1.16 23.25 8.81
C TRP A 140 -2.49 22.72 8.25
N HIS A 141 -2.89 23.26 7.10
CA HIS A 141 -4.10 22.85 6.38
C HIS A 141 -3.72 22.37 4.98
N ILE A 142 -3.01 21.25 4.94
CA ILE A 142 -2.75 20.52 3.70
C ILE A 142 -4.00 19.68 3.40
N ASP A 143 -4.49 19.75 2.16
CA ASP A 143 -5.66 19.00 1.69
C ASP A 143 -5.35 17.50 1.55
N ILE A 144 -5.57 16.76 2.63
CA ILE A 144 -5.41 15.30 2.73
C ILE A 144 -6.66 14.64 3.29
#